data_AF-A0A086QBI5-F1
#
_entry.id   AF-A0A086QBI5-F1
#
_cell.length_a   1.000
_cell.length_b   1.000
_cell.length_c   1.000
_cell.angle_alpha   90.00
_cell.angle_beta   90.00
_cell.angle_gamma   90.00
#
_symmetry.space_group_name_H-M   'P 1'
#
loop_
_entity.id
_entity.type
_entity.pdbx_description
1 polymer ?
#
loop_
_entity_poly.entity_id
_entity_poly.type
_entity_poly.pdbx_seq_one_letter_code
_entity_poly.pdbx_strand_id
1 'polypeptide(L)' 'HLLPADGSARFHPSYDAATQEVAWAYEVGSLPDAPLPADYVDPNFVDRKGQKMDVCFRNHFPN' A
#
# COMPACT_ATOMS: atom_id res chain seq x y z
N HIS A 1 -11.32 -2.55 12.22
CA HIS A 1 -10.77 -3.89 12.50
C HIS A 1 -9.65 -4.16 11.50
N LEU A 2 -8.40 -3.93 11.90
CA LEU A 2 -7.21 -4.03 11.01
C LEU A 2 -6.51 -5.40 11.08
N LEU A 3 -6.97 -6.31 11.96
CA LEU A 3 -6.38 -7.62 12.14
C LEU A 3 -7.27 -8.71 11.52
N PRO A 4 -6.67 -9.77 10.95
CA PRO A 4 -7.41 -10.95 10.50
C PRO A 4 -8.31 -11.51 11.61
N ALA A 5 -9.57 -11.79 11.27
CA ALA A 5 -10.56 -12.30 12.21
C ALA A 5 -10.30 -13.77 12.62
N ASP A 6 -9.38 -14.45 11.93
CA ASP A 6 -9.02 -15.84 12.16
C ASP A 6 -8.03 -16.03 13.33
N GLY A 7 -7.58 -14.94 13.97
CA GLY A 7 -6.67 -15.00 15.12
C GLY A 7 -5.25 -15.44 14.76
N SER A 8 -4.88 -15.42 13.48
CA SER A 8 -3.54 -15.79 13.00
C SER A 8 -2.46 -14.77 13.37
N ALA A 9 -2.84 -13.55 13.73
CA ALA A 9 -1.91 -12.51 14.16
C ALA A 9 -1.21 -12.91 15.46
N ARG A 10 0.09 -13.18 15.38
CA ARG A 10 0.94 -13.51 16.54
C ARG A 10 1.82 -12.31 16.87
N PHE A 11 1.74 -11.84 18.10
CA PHE A 11 2.62 -10.80 18.63
C PHE A 11 3.63 -11.42 19.60
N HIS A 12 4.78 -10.80 19.74
CA HIS A 12 5.73 -11.17 20.78
C HIS A 12 5.07 -10.96 22.16
N PRO A 13 5.28 -11.83 23.17
CA PRO A 13 4.58 -11.73 24.47
C PRO A 13 4.80 -10.41 25.24
N SER A 14 5.86 -9.67 24.92
CA SER A 14 6.14 -8.36 25.51
C SER A 14 5.38 -7.21 24.85
N TYR A 15 4.54 -7.50 23.85
CA TYR A 15 3.84 -6.51 23.06
C TYR A 15 2.49 -6.16 23.69
N ASP A 16 2.21 -4.87 23.86
CA ASP A 16 0.95 -4.37 24.39
C ASP A 16 0.16 -3.65 23.30
N ALA A 17 -0.88 -4.32 22.79
CA ALA A 17 -1.75 -3.79 21.74
C ALA A 17 -2.58 -2.57 22.17
N ALA A 18 -2.65 -2.25 23.47
CA ALA A 18 -3.35 -1.05 23.95
C ALA A 18 -2.48 0.21 23.89
N THR A 19 -1.16 0.07 23.83
CA THR A 19 -0.21 1.19 23.93
C THR A 19 0.77 1.29 22.77
N GLN A 20 0.84 0.27 21.91
CA GLN A 20 1.81 0.17 20.83
C GLN A 20 1.14 0.04 19.47
N GLU A 21 1.73 0.67 18.45
CA GLU A 21 1.30 0.56 17.05
C GLU A 21 2.02 -0.59 16.36
N VAL A 22 1.28 -1.36 15.56
CA VAL A 22 1.83 -2.45 14.73
C VAL A 22 1.93 -1.92 13.29
N ALA A 23 3.16 -1.78 12.79
CA ALA A 23 3.39 -1.58 11.36
C ALA A 23 3.73 -2.93 10.73
N TRP A 24 2.88 -3.41 9.82
CA TRP A 24 3.14 -4.62 9.05
C TRP A 24 3.51 -4.23 7.62
N ALA A 25 4.68 -4.67 7.17
CA ALA A 25 5.06 -4.60 5.77
C ALA A 25 5.16 -6.03 5.23
N TYR A 26 4.73 -6.21 3.97
CA TYR A 26 4.99 -7.43 3.24
C TYR A 26 6.49 -7.57 2.97
N GLU A 27 6.99 -8.80 2.93
CA GLU A 27 8.33 -9.05 2.42
C GLU A 27 8.41 -8.59 0.96
N VAL A 28 9.55 -8.04 0.58
CA VAL A 28 9.77 -7.55 -0.80
C VAL A 28 9.55 -8.72 -1.78
N GLY A 29 8.64 -8.54 -2.74
CA GLY A 29 8.32 -9.55 -3.74
C GLY A 29 7.38 -10.68 -3.28
N SER A 30 6.85 -10.62 -2.06
CA SER A 30 5.90 -11.63 -1.56
C SER A 30 4.46 -11.41 -2.01
N LEU A 31 4.12 -10.19 -2.43
CA LEU A 31 2.82 -9.88 -2.98
C LEU A 31 2.76 -10.35 -4.45
N PRO A 32 1.74 -11.13 -4.83
CA PRO A 32 1.56 -11.51 -6.22
C PRO A 32 1.20 -10.27 -7.06
N ASP A 33 1.84 -10.13 -8.21
CA ASP A 33 1.45 -9.13 -9.20
C ASP A 33 0.05 -9.48 -9.73
N ALA A 34 -0.92 -8.60 -9.44
CA ALA A 34 -2.25 -8.66 -10.00
C ALA A 34 -2.46 -7.45 -10.92
N PRO A 35 -3.07 -7.63 -12.10
CA PRO A 35 -3.41 -6.49 -12.95
C PRO A 35 -4.41 -5.60 -12.22
N LEU A 36 -4.19 -4.29 -12.31
CA LEU A 36 -5.17 -3.31 -11.83
C LEU A 36 -6.49 -3.45 -12.62
N PRO A 37 -7.65 -3.16 -12.01
CA PRO A 37 -8.91 -3.08 -12.73
C PRO A 37 -8.82 -2.14 -13.93
N ALA A 38 -9.51 -2.47 -15.02
CA ALA A 38 -9.43 -1.70 -16.27
C ALA A 38 -9.92 -0.24 -16.13
N ASP A 39 -10.78 0.01 -15.16
CA ASP A 39 -11.38 1.30 -14.81
C ASP A 39 -10.68 1.99 -13.63
N TYR A 40 -9.64 1.38 -13.06
CA TYR A 40 -8.91 1.97 -11.96
C TYR A 40 -8.15 3.22 -12.39
N VAL A 41 -8.41 4.33 -11.70
CA VAL A 41 -7.67 5.57 -11.81
C VAL A 41 -7.04 5.85 -10.45
N ASP A 42 -5.72 5.86 -10.39
CA ASP A 42 -5.01 6.16 -9.15
C ASP A 42 -5.27 7.64 -8.76
N PRO A 43 -5.86 7.90 -7.58
CA PRO A 43 -6.19 9.25 -7.10
C PRO A 43 -4.98 10.18 -7.01
N ASN A 44 -3.76 9.64 -6.87
CA ASN A 44 -2.53 10.43 -6.85
C ASN A 44 -2.25 11.09 -8.20
N PHE A 45 -2.88 10.62 -9.28
CA PHE A 45 -2.80 11.22 -10.61
C PHE A 45 -4.08 11.96 -11.00
N VAL A 46 -4.92 12.32 -10.03
CA VAL A 46 -6.12 13.14 -10.26
C VAL A 46 -5.89 14.51 -9.62
N ASP A 47 -6.03 15.56 -10.41
CA ASP A 47 -5.91 16.92 -9.92
C ASP A 47 -7.13 17.34 -9.07
N ARG A 48 -7.06 18.53 -8.45
CA ARG A 48 -8.17 19.06 -7.62
C ARG A 48 -9.47 19.32 -8.40
N LYS A 49 -9.42 19.29 -9.74
CA LYS A 49 -10.56 19.46 -10.64
C LYS A 49 -11.08 18.13 -11.18
N GLY A 50 -10.54 17.00 -10.72
CA GLY A 50 -10.94 15.66 -11.16
C GLY A 50 -10.35 15.24 -12.51
N GLN A 51 -9.34 15.96 -13.02
CA GLN A 51 -8.69 15.65 -14.28
C GLN A 51 -7.44 14.80 -14.06
N LYS A 52 -7.22 13.82 -14.95
CA LYS A 52 -6.03 12.97 -14.91
C LYS A 52 -4.80 13.80 -15.27
N MET A 53 -3.76 13.73 -14.44
CA MET A 53 -2.49 14.39 -14.65
C MET A 53 -1.61 13.54 -15.57
N ASP A 54 -1.09 14.14 -16.64
CA ASP A 54 -0.09 13.52 -17.51
C ASP A 54 1.28 13.53 -16.84
N VAL A 55 1.66 12.38 -16.27
CA VAL A 55 2.98 12.12 -15.70
C VAL A 55 3.92 11.65 -16.80
N CYS A 56 4.24 12.53 -17.74
CA CYS A 56 5.32 12.28 -18.67
C CYS A 56 6.65 12.58 -17.95
N PHE A 57 7.33 11.53 -17.49
CA PHE A 57 8.70 11.65 -16.97
C PHE A 57 9.63 12.06 -18.13
N ARG A 58 10.07 13.33 -18.17
CA ARG A 58 10.78 13.89 -19.33
C ARG A 58 12.30 13.66 -19.31
N ASN A 59 12.89 13.22 -18.21
CA ASN A 59 14.33 13.02 -18.10
C ASN A 59 14.67 11.63 -17.54
N HIS A 60 15.57 10.95 -18.26
CA HIS A 60 16.20 9.66 -17.97
C HIS A 60 16.47 9.42 -16.47
N PHE A 61 16.13 8.23 -15.96
CA PHE A 61 16.61 7.75 -14.65
C PHE A 61 18.14 7.68 -14.70
N PRO A 62 18.89 8.28 -13.75
CA PRO A 62 20.32 8.03 -13.66
C PRO A 62 20.52 6.58 -13.17
N ASN A 63 21.26 5.80 -13.97
CA ASN A 63 21.72 4.45 -13.65
C ASN A 63 22.66 4.44 -12.43
#